data_AF-A0A8H3ZMR9-F1
#
_entry.id   AF-A0A8H3ZMR9-F1
#
_cell.length_a   1.000
_cell.length_b   1.000
_cell.length_c   1.000
_cell.angle_alpha   90.00
_cell.angle_beta   90.00
_cell.angle_gamma   90.00
#
_symmetry.space_group_name_H-M   'P 1'
#
loop_
_entity.id
_entity.type
_entity.pdbx_description
1 polymer ?
#
loop_
_entity_poly.entity_id
_entity_poly.type
_entity_poly.pdbx_seq_one_letter_code
_entity_poly.pdbx_strand_id
1 'polypeptide(L)'
;MHASDFTAYMGRASYFTSQGIPKYDCAFFRQNGASDDHYVGPYFTSEGAQLGWTTTYVDEYLLHLPSAFVKDGRLAPNAGNYSLLVVAEGPDAGQAQLTPTSASKLRDLADEGLPMLFLGNWTSPGSIGLSDASSTDVITEVKHLLSLSNVVNVSNSSGIPAGLEKLGLSPAVTHSASPLIHIRREHGEFDLYFFTANSSSTGVSQDVLLPIRREHVAPLELDPWSGEVTLAGQYTIMNGRLKIGISLEPQQSKMLIVAPSSVDVVHVVNSTADSIFRNSTSGQLFVRNGEAGDYTIVLSNGSQVITTFKAPLSALELTDWALEVDDWQPANENPSDDVEDIVATKLVHHSFNLTTLDPWSDIDGLQNVSGNATYSTEFVLGTADAPYGSDTGAYMELDMFQGSFRAKVNGKTLGSLDQMAHRFDVSKWLRNGNNTLEMEVATSLINRMSAFQPQYYEQYARQKYGLRSVTIRPFSQVAL
;
A
#
# COMPACT_ATOMS: atom_id res chain seq x y z
N MET A 1 -9.14 20.67 -5.98
CA MET A 1 -8.68 19.32 -5.51
C MET A 1 -9.81 18.33 -5.76
N HIS A 2 -9.50 17.13 -6.27
CA HIS A 2 -10.48 16.08 -6.55
C HIS A 2 -10.89 15.29 -5.28
N ALA A 3 -11.31 16.01 -4.23
CA ALA A 3 -11.51 15.47 -2.88
C ALA A 3 -12.50 14.29 -2.80
N SER A 4 -13.49 14.23 -3.70
CA SER A 4 -14.45 13.12 -3.73
C SER A 4 -13.80 11.78 -4.13
N ASP A 5 -12.78 11.78 -4.99
CA ASP A 5 -12.05 10.56 -5.37
C ASP A 5 -11.21 10.05 -4.19
N PHE A 6 -10.50 10.95 -3.51
CA PHE A 6 -9.76 10.62 -2.29
C PHE A 6 -10.68 10.11 -1.18
N THR A 7 -11.85 10.74 -0.99
CA THR A 7 -12.83 10.31 0.02
C THR A 7 -13.40 8.94 -0.33
N ALA A 8 -13.65 8.65 -1.61
CA ALA A 8 -14.09 7.32 -2.06
C ALA A 8 -13.00 6.26 -1.81
N TYR A 9 -11.75 6.57 -2.15
CA TYR A 9 -10.59 5.72 -1.83
C TYR A 9 -10.50 5.44 -0.33
N MET A 10 -10.55 6.48 0.51
CA MET A 10 -10.50 6.34 1.97
C MET A 10 -11.68 5.53 2.52
N GLY A 11 -12.88 5.73 1.96
CA GLY A 11 -14.07 4.98 2.32
C GLY A 11 -13.92 3.49 2.02
N ARG A 12 -13.44 3.13 0.82
CA ARG A 12 -13.14 1.73 0.45
C ARG A 12 -12.04 1.13 1.32
N ALA A 13 -10.94 1.86 1.54
CA ALA A 13 -9.84 1.45 2.39
C ALA A 13 -10.32 1.15 3.82
N SER A 14 -11.01 2.10 4.44
CA SER A 14 -11.52 1.96 5.80
C SER A 14 -12.55 0.84 5.94
N TYR A 15 -13.44 0.70 4.93
CA TYR A 15 -14.39 -0.40 4.90
C TYR A 15 -13.66 -1.75 4.82
N PHE A 16 -12.71 -1.91 3.90
CA PHE A 16 -11.94 -3.13 3.73
C PHE A 16 -11.16 -3.50 5.00
N THR A 17 -10.44 -2.54 5.59
CA THR A 17 -9.59 -2.77 6.78
C THR A 17 -10.37 -2.89 8.08
N SER A 18 -11.69 -2.71 8.08
CA SER A 18 -12.56 -2.92 9.26
C SER A 18 -13.26 -4.28 9.25
N GLN A 19 -13.22 -5.03 8.15
CA GLN A 19 -13.91 -6.32 8.05
C GLN A 19 -13.19 -7.44 8.81
N GLY A 20 -13.93 -8.33 9.47
CA GLY A 20 -13.37 -9.51 10.11
C GLY A 20 -12.41 -9.21 11.27
N ILE A 21 -11.56 -10.18 11.60
CA ILE A 21 -10.66 -10.16 12.76
C ILE A 21 -9.23 -9.86 12.28
N PRO A 22 -8.53 -8.87 12.86
CA PRO A 22 -7.14 -8.60 12.50
C PRO A 22 -6.23 -9.72 12.99
N LYS A 23 -5.21 -10.05 12.20
CA LYS A 23 -4.18 -11.05 12.55
C LYS A 23 -2.81 -10.39 12.59
N TYR A 24 -2.02 -10.75 13.60
CA TYR A 24 -0.68 -10.22 13.81
C TYR A 24 0.30 -11.36 14.08
N ASP A 25 1.57 -11.16 13.71
CA ASP A 25 2.63 -12.13 14.00
C ASP A 25 3.09 -12.04 15.45
N CYS A 26 3.20 -10.83 15.98
CA CYS A 26 3.70 -10.56 17.32
C CYS A 26 2.79 -9.63 18.13
N ALA A 27 2.79 -9.83 19.43
CA ALA A 27 2.19 -8.95 20.41
C ALA A 27 3.27 -8.42 21.35
N PHE A 28 3.31 -7.10 21.57
CA PHE A 28 4.15 -6.49 22.60
C PHE A 28 3.38 -6.37 23.90
N PHE A 29 3.89 -7.00 24.95
CA PHE A 29 3.31 -6.90 26.27
C PHE A 29 3.63 -5.55 26.92
N ARG A 30 2.59 -4.76 27.20
CA ARG A 30 2.66 -3.46 27.91
C ARG A 30 2.14 -3.60 29.33
N GLN A 31 3.02 -3.33 30.28
CA GLN A 31 2.74 -3.54 31.71
C GLN A 31 1.90 -2.42 32.34
N ASN A 32 2.05 -1.17 31.88
CA ASN A 32 1.64 -0.03 32.70
C ASN A 32 0.27 0.54 32.33
N GLY A 33 -0.38 0.09 31.25
CA GLY A 33 -1.58 0.74 30.69
C GLY A 33 -1.41 2.25 30.34
N ALA A 34 -0.26 2.85 30.69
CA ALA A 34 0.07 4.23 30.46
C ALA A 34 0.27 4.47 28.97
N SER A 35 -0.37 5.53 28.48
CA SER A 35 -0.32 6.08 27.13
C SER A 35 1.02 6.74 26.83
N ASP A 36 2.15 6.12 27.23
CA ASP A 36 3.43 6.60 26.76
C ASP A 36 3.61 6.12 25.32
N ASP A 37 3.28 7.02 24.40
CA ASP A 37 3.21 6.81 22.95
C ASP A 37 4.59 6.57 22.33
N HIS A 38 5.67 6.67 23.11
CA HIS A 38 7.05 6.62 22.62
C HIS A 38 7.63 5.21 22.47
N TYR A 39 7.05 4.18 23.11
CA TYR A 39 7.55 2.81 22.94
C TYR A 39 6.77 2.06 21.87
N VAL A 40 7.10 2.39 20.63
CA VAL A 40 6.77 1.54 19.50
C VAL A 40 7.75 0.38 19.53
N GLY A 41 7.32 -0.90 19.47
CA GLY A 41 8.22 -2.05 19.41
C GLY A 41 9.18 -1.90 18.22
N PRO A 42 10.38 -1.31 18.40
CA PRO A 42 10.91 -0.39 17.39
C PRO A 42 11.39 -1.17 16.18
N TYR A 43 11.92 -2.38 16.43
CA TYR A 43 12.26 -3.34 15.39
C TYR A 43 11.04 -3.71 14.54
N PHE A 44 9.94 -4.18 15.13
CA PHE A 44 8.79 -4.71 14.38
C PHE A 44 7.96 -3.66 13.65
N THR A 45 8.16 -2.38 13.93
CA THR A 45 7.55 -1.27 13.20
C THR A 45 8.50 -0.52 12.27
N SER A 46 9.77 -0.94 12.21
CA SER A 46 10.75 -0.40 11.26
C SER A 46 11.36 -1.54 10.44
N GLU A 47 12.49 -2.09 10.87
CA GLU A 47 13.25 -3.14 10.18
C GLU A 47 12.42 -4.42 9.99
N GLY A 48 11.74 -4.88 11.03
CA GLY A 48 10.88 -6.06 10.99
C GLY A 48 9.66 -5.87 10.09
N ALA A 49 9.08 -4.67 10.03
CA ALA A 49 7.97 -4.38 9.13
C ALA A 49 8.39 -4.53 7.66
N GLN A 50 9.61 -4.11 7.32
CA GLN A 50 10.18 -4.28 5.98
C GLN A 50 10.47 -5.74 5.59
N LEU A 51 10.42 -6.66 6.57
CA LEU A 51 10.58 -8.10 6.40
C LEU A 51 9.24 -8.85 6.45
N GLY A 52 8.11 -8.14 6.56
CA GLY A 52 6.77 -8.72 6.60
C GLY A 52 6.23 -9.03 7.99
N TRP A 53 6.91 -8.63 9.07
CA TRP A 53 6.36 -8.78 10.41
C TRP A 53 5.24 -7.78 10.69
N THR A 54 4.21 -8.23 11.39
CA THR A 54 3.13 -7.39 11.91
C THR A 54 3.07 -7.45 13.43
N THR A 55 2.81 -6.31 14.06
CA THR A 55 2.78 -6.19 15.53
C THR A 55 1.57 -5.41 16.02
N THR A 56 1.16 -5.71 17.25
CA THR A 56 0.24 -4.89 18.04
C THR A 56 0.64 -4.95 19.52
N TYR A 57 -0.13 -4.30 20.40
CA TYR A 57 0.08 -4.33 21.84
C TYR A 57 -0.96 -5.18 22.54
N VAL A 58 -0.53 -5.84 23.62
CA VAL A 58 -1.40 -6.47 24.60
C VAL A 58 -0.98 -6.01 25.98
N ASP A 59 -1.93 -5.83 26.89
CA ASP A 59 -1.66 -5.48 28.28
C ASP A 59 -2.10 -6.61 29.21
N GLU A 60 -1.90 -6.43 30.52
CA GLU A 60 -2.28 -7.43 31.52
C GLU A 60 -3.78 -7.78 31.43
N TYR A 61 -4.65 -6.81 31.20
CA TYR A 61 -6.09 -7.04 31.10
C TYR A 61 -6.45 -7.90 29.89
N LEU A 62 -5.84 -7.63 28.74
CA LEU A 62 -6.05 -8.42 27.51
C LEU A 62 -5.58 -9.87 27.68
N LEU A 63 -4.49 -10.12 28.42
CA LEU A 63 -4.01 -11.48 28.69
C LEU A 63 -4.93 -12.29 29.61
N HIS A 64 -5.80 -11.65 30.38
CA HIS A 64 -6.76 -12.31 31.26
C HIS A 64 -8.15 -12.50 30.65
N LEU A 65 -8.36 -12.07 29.40
CA LEU A 65 -9.61 -12.34 28.69
C LEU A 65 -9.77 -13.84 28.37
N PRO A 66 -11.00 -14.37 28.29
CA PRO A 66 -11.24 -15.75 27.89
C PRO A 66 -10.70 -16.12 26.50
N SER A 67 -10.49 -15.12 25.64
CA SER A 67 -9.89 -15.30 24.32
C SER A 67 -8.37 -15.45 24.34
N ALA A 68 -7.69 -15.13 25.45
CA ALA A 68 -6.23 -15.16 25.60
C ALA A 68 -5.72 -16.52 26.14
N PHE A 69 -5.85 -17.54 25.30
CA PHE A 69 -5.32 -18.89 25.54
C PHE A 69 -4.32 -19.28 24.45
N VAL A 70 -3.45 -20.25 24.75
CA VAL A 70 -2.51 -20.79 23.77
C VAL A 70 -3.11 -22.02 23.09
N LYS A 71 -2.97 -22.07 21.77
CA LYS A 71 -3.27 -23.27 20.98
C LYS A 71 -2.29 -23.36 19.83
N ASP A 72 -1.70 -24.53 19.63
CA ASP A 72 -0.74 -24.80 18.55
C ASP A 72 0.42 -23.77 18.54
N GLY A 73 0.91 -23.40 19.73
CA GLY A 73 1.98 -22.41 19.91
C GLY A 73 1.59 -20.95 19.63
N ARG A 74 0.29 -20.64 19.50
CA ARG A 74 -0.20 -19.29 19.21
C ARG A 74 -1.13 -18.76 20.30
N LEU A 75 -0.96 -17.49 20.66
CA LEU A 75 -1.80 -16.78 21.62
C LEU A 75 -3.04 -16.21 20.95
N ALA A 76 -4.19 -16.42 21.58
CA ALA A 76 -5.48 -15.88 21.15
C ALA A 76 -5.84 -16.23 19.69
N PRO A 77 -5.92 -17.53 19.35
CA PRO A 77 -6.09 -18.00 17.96
C PRO A 77 -7.36 -17.47 17.28
N ASN A 78 -8.42 -17.26 18.07
CA ASN A 78 -9.70 -16.71 17.61
C ASN A 78 -9.74 -15.16 17.56
N ALA A 79 -8.65 -14.50 17.94
CA ALA A 79 -8.48 -13.04 17.89
C ALA A 79 -7.19 -12.72 17.09
N GLY A 80 -6.21 -12.05 17.69
CA GLY A 80 -4.97 -11.63 17.01
C GLY A 80 -4.07 -12.76 16.51
N ASN A 81 -4.20 -13.97 17.06
CA ASN A 81 -3.48 -15.19 16.65
C ASN A 81 -1.94 -15.02 16.63
N TYR A 82 -1.36 -14.49 17.70
CA TYR A 82 0.04 -14.13 17.78
C TYR A 82 0.94 -15.37 17.85
N SER A 83 1.97 -15.44 17.02
CA SER A 83 3.03 -16.47 17.10
C SER A 83 4.14 -16.13 18.09
N LEU A 84 4.19 -14.89 18.56
CA LEU A 84 5.21 -14.39 19.47
C LEU A 84 4.63 -13.40 20.46
N LEU A 85 4.98 -13.54 21.74
CA LEU A 85 4.81 -12.49 22.74
C LEU A 85 6.16 -11.87 23.08
N VAL A 86 6.29 -10.57 22.87
CA VAL A 86 7.50 -9.81 23.21
C VAL A 86 7.30 -9.12 24.55
N VAL A 87 8.23 -9.33 25.47
CA VAL A 87 8.23 -8.72 26.81
C VAL A 87 9.46 -7.84 26.92
N ALA A 88 9.26 -6.52 26.91
CA ALA A 88 10.36 -5.54 26.97
C ALA A 88 10.49 -4.93 28.36
N GLU A 89 11.71 -4.60 28.78
CA GLU A 89 11.92 -3.73 29.92
C GLU A 89 11.28 -2.35 29.66
N GLY A 90 10.69 -1.74 30.69
CA GLY A 90 10.05 -0.43 30.55
C GLY A 90 11.09 0.67 30.22
N PRO A 91 10.75 1.67 29.38
CA PRO A 91 11.70 2.68 28.89
C PRO A 91 12.36 3.52 29.99
N ASP A 92 11.66 3.77 31.10
CA ASP A 92 12.15 4.54 32.24
C ASP A 92 12.60 3.68 33.42
N ALA A 93 12.54 2.36 33.26
CA ALA A 93 12.88 1.45 34.34
C ALA A 93 14.38 1.20 34.31
N GLY A 94 15.11 1.67 35.33
CA GLY A 94 16.53 1.32 35.53
C GLY A 94 16.79 -0.18 35.78
N GLN A 95 15.75 -1.01 35.66
CA GLN A 95 15.68 -2.45 35.87
C GLN A 95 14.40 -2.98 35.20
N ALA A 96 14.42 -4.16 34.58
CA ALA A 96 13.19 -4.79 34.11
C ALA A 96 12.20 -5.02 35.27
N GLN A 97 10.90 -4.81 35.04
CA GLN A 97 9.88 -4.99 36.06
C GLN A 97 8.73 -5.83 35.51
N LEU A 98 7.90 -6.42 36.38
CA LEU A 98 6.61 -7.06 36.08
C LEU A 98 5.72 -7.00 37.34
N THR A 99 4.40 -7.10 37.21
CA THR A 99 3.55 -7.46 38.36
C THR A 99 3.66 -8.97 38.62
N PRO A 100 3.49 -9.45 39.88
CA PRO A 100 3.47 -10.89 40.15
C PRO A 100 2.41 -11.64 39.34
N THR A 101 1.24 -11.02 39.15
CA THR A 101 0.14 -11.53 38.31
C THR A 101 0.58 -11.70 36.86
N SER A 102 1.19 -10.67 36.27
CA SER A 102 1.71 -10.73 34.91
C SER A 102 2.81 -11.78 34.77
N ALA A 103 3.74 -11.86 35.73
CA ALA A 103 4.82 -12.85 35.70
C ALA A 103 4.27 -14.28 35.74
N SER A 104 3.31 -14.57 36.62
CA SER A 104 2.64 -15.88 36.67
C SER A 104 1.86 -16.17 35.37
N LYS A 105 1.15 -15.19 34.82
CA LYS A 105 0.38 -15.39 33.58
C LYS A 105 1.30 -15.64 32.38
N LEU A 106 2.42 -14.92 32.27
CA LEU A 106 3.43 -15.16 31.25
C LEU A 106 4.03 -16.57 31.39
N ARG A 107 4.34 -17.00 32.62
CA ARG A 107 4.79 -18.37 32.90
C ARG A 107 3.81 -19.40 32.35
N ASP A 108 2.53 -19.28 32.70
CA ASP A 108 1.49 -20.23 32.28
C ASP A 108 1.38 -20.31 30.75
N LEU A 109 1.38 -19.16 30.06
CA LEU A 109 1.34 -19.11 28.59
C LEU A 109 2.59 -19.76 27.96
N ALA A 110 3.77 -19.57 28.54
CA ALA A 110 5.00 -20.17 28.06
C ALA A 110 5.03 -21.69 28.29
N ASP A 111 4.55 -22.15 29.45
CA ASP A 111 4.40 -23.59 29.75
C ASP A 111 3.39 -24.28 28.81
N GLU A 112 2.36 -23.55 28.36
CA GLU A 112 1.44 -23.99 27.28
C GLU A 112 2.09 -23.97 25.88
N GLY A 113 3.35 -23.54 25.76
CA GLY A 113 4.15 -23.61 24.53
C GLY A 113 4.16 -22.34 23.69
N LEU A 114 3.69 -21.19 24.19
CA LEU A 114 3.77 -19.91 23.47
C LEU A 114 5.24 -19.44 23.35
N PRO A 115 5.76 -19.15 22.15
CA PRO A 115 7.06 -18.53 22.00
C PRO A 115 7.10 -17.12 22.62
N MET A 116 8.15 -16.83 23.37
CA MET A 116 8.36 -15.51 23.98
C MET A 116 9.77 -14.97 23.74
N LEU A 117 9.85 -13.66 23.49
CA LEU A 117 11.10 -12.93 23.37
C LEU A 117 11.17 -11.84 24.45
N PHE A 118 12.11 -12.00 25.37
CA PHE A 118 12.41 -11.03 26.42
C PHE A 118 13.49 -10.06 25.94
N LEU A 119 13.17 -8.77 25.93
CA LEU A 119 14.05 -7.70 25.48
C LEU A 119 14.53 -6.87 26.67
N GLY A 120 15.85 -6.73 26.83
CA GLY A 120 16.47 -6.02 27.95
C GLY A 120 17.11 -6.96 28.97
N ASN A 121 17.40 -6.44 30.17
CA ASN A 121 18.04 -7.22 31.23
C ASN A 121 17.04 -7.83 32.21
N TRP A 122 16.77 -9.12 32.03
CA TRP A 122 15.81 -9.89 32.85
C TRP A 122 16.48 -10.80 33.88
N THR A 123 17.77 -10.62 34.20
CA THR A 123 18.46 -11.49 35.17
C THR A 123 18.02 -11.24 36.62
N SER A 124 17.62 -10.01 36.91
CA SER A 124 17.15 -9.57 38.23
C SER A 124 15.98 -8.60 38.05
N PRO A 125 14.79 -9.05 37.65
CA PRO A 125 13.63 -8.18 37.52
C PRO A 125 13.11 -7.74 38.90
N GLY A 126 12.49 -6.55 38.96
CA GLY A 126 11.78 -6.06 40.13
C GLY A 126 10.26 -6.22 40.00
N SER A 127 9.51 -5.97 41.07
CA SER A 127 8.06 -5.82 40.98
C SER A 127 7.64 -4.36 40.85
N ILE A 128 6.66 -4.06 40.01
CA ILE A 128 6.13 -2.70 39.87
C ILE A 128 5.32 -2.31 41.11
N GLY A 129 5.71 -1.22 41.77
CA GLY A 129 4.89 -0.56 42.80
C GLY A 129 4.62 -1.37 44.08
N LEU A 130 5.30 -2.50 44.30
CA LEU A 130 5.10 -3.41 45.43
C LEU A 130 6.43 -3.69 46.17
N SER A 131 6.33 -4.39 47.30
CA SER A 131 7.43 -4.67 48.25
C SER A 131 8.50 -5.64 47.70
N ASP A 132 9.65 -5.71 48.36
CA ASP A 132 10.77 -6.63 48.04
C ASP A 132 10.35 -8.12 47.97
N ALA A 133 9.36 -8.53 48.77
CA ALA A 133 8.82 -9.89 48.72
C ALA A 133 8.15 -10.19 47.37
N SER A 134 7.43 -9.22 46.81
CA SER A 134 6.79 -9.35 45.48
C SER A 134 7.82 -9.42 44.35
N SER A 135 9.00 -8.83 44.56
CA SER A 135 10.12 -8.96 43.61
C SER A 135 10.74 -10.36 43.63
N THR A 136 10.70 -11.08 44.76
CA THR A 136 11.19 -12.46 44.84
C THR A 136 10.32 -13.42 44.02
N ASP A 137 9.00 -13.22 44.05
CA ASP A 137 8.07 -14.00 43.23
C ASP A 137 8.32 -13.75 41.74
N VAL A 138 8.41 -12.48 41.32
CA VAL A 138 8.73 -12.12 39.93
C VAL A 138 10.07 -12.72 39.47
N ILE A 139 11.12 -12.66 40.30
CA ILE A 139 12.42 -13.28 40.00
C ILE A 139 12.28 -14.79 39.80
N THR A 140 11.47 -15.45 40.62
CA THR A 140 11.27 -16.91 40.54
C THR A 140 10.56 -17.29 39.24
N GLU A 141 9.48 -16.59 38.90
CA GLU A 141 8.73 -16.81 37.66
C GLU A 141 9.57 -16.54 36.41
N VAL A 142 10.32 -15.42 36.38
CA VAL A 142 11.18 -15.08 35.24
C VAL A 142 12.34 -16.08 35.10
N LYS A 143 12.92 -16.58 36.20
CA LYS A 143 13.93 -17.65 36.12
C LYS A 143 13.37 -18.93 35.51
N HIS A 144 12.14 -19.31 35.85
CA HIS A 144 11.47 -20.45 35.22
C HIS A 144 11.25 -20.20 33.73
N LEU A 145 10.67 -19.05 33.37
CA LEU A 145 10.45 -18.63 31.99
C LEU A 145 11.73 -18.74 31.15
N LEU A 146 12.84 -18.17 31.61
CA LEU A 146 14.11 -18.17 30.89
C LEU A 146 14.77 -19.55 30.79
N SER A 147 14.27 -20.56 31.52
CA SER A 147 14.72 -21.94 31.41
C SER A 147 14.02 -22.73 30.29
N LEU A 148 12.90 -22.23 29.77
CA LEU A 148 12.09 -22.88 28.75
C LEU A 148 12.72 -22.72 27.35
N SER A 149 12.61 -23.75 26.50
CA SER A 149 13.20 -23.73 25.15
C SER A 149 12.50 -22.78 24.17
N ASN A 150 11.22 -22.47 24.43
CA ASN A 150 10.40 -21.53 23.67
C ASN A 150 10.52 -20.08 24.19
N VAL A 151 11.46 -19.80 25.10
CA VAL A 151 11.70 -18.45 25.61
C VAL A 151 13.15 -18.05 25.31
N VAL A 152 13.33 -16.85 24.75
CA VAL A 152 14.65 -16.29 24.46
C VAL A 152 14.76 -14.89 25.04
N ASN A 153 15.85 -14.61 25.76
CA ASN A 153 16.18 -13.25 26.19
C ASN A 153 17.33 -12.68 25.35
N VAL A 154 17.12 -11.48 24.81
CA VAL A 154 18.11 -10.65 24.11
C VAL A 154 18.30 -9.32 24.84
N SER A 155 19.52 -8.80 24.84
CA SER A 155 19.86 -7.59 25.62
C SER A 155 19.31 -6.29 25.02
N ASN A 156 19.11 -6.24 23.70
CA ASN A 156 18.62 -5.06 22.98
C ASN A 156 18.07 -5.46 21.60
N SER A 157 17.53 -4.48 20.86
CA SER A 157 16.82 -4.70 19.60
C SER A 157 17.67 -5.37 18.52
N SER A 158 18.99 -5.17 18.51
CA SER A 158 19.88 -5.80 17.53
C SER A 158 19.96 -7.32 17.66
N GLY A 159 19.61 -7.86 18.83
CA GLY A 159 19.55 -9.30 19.07
C GLY A 159 18.25 -9.97 18.61
N ILE A 160 17.21 -9.19 18.27
CA ILE A 160 15.89 -9.72 17.92
C ILE A 160 15.95 -10.71 16.74
N PRO A 161 16.65 -10.43 15.62
CA PRO A 161 16.74 -11.37 14.50
C PRO A 161 17.27 -12.76 14.91
N ALA A 162 18.37 -12.79 15.66
CA ALA A 162 18.94 -14.06 16.16
C ALA A 162 18.01 -14.76 17.18
N GLY A 163 17.27 -13.98 17.97
CA GLY A 163 16.25 -14.52 18.88
C GLY A 163 15.09 -15.18 18.14
N LEU A 164 14.59 -14.55 17.08
CA LEU A 164 13.53 -15.09 16.21
C LEU A 164 13.99 -16.36 15.50
N GLU A 165 15.23 -16.39 15.00
CA GLU A 165 15.83 -17.57 14.39
C GLU A 165 15.92 -18.74 15.39
N LYS A 166 16.38 -18.48 16.62
CA LYS A 166 16.43 -19.50 17.68
C LYS A 166 15.05 -20.05 18.05
N LEU A 167 14.02 -19.22 17.98
CA LEU A 167 12.63 -19.63 18.18
C LEU A 167 12.02 -20.32 16.94
N GLY A 168 12.72 -20.33 15.80
CA GLY A 168 12.24 -20.91 14.54
C GLY A 168 11.05 -20.15 13.94
N LEU A 169 10.95 -18.85 14.20
CA LEU A 169 9.80 -18.04 13.78
C LEU A 169 10.09 -17.24 12.51
N SER A 170 9.08 -17.17 11.66
CA SER A 170 9.04 -16.35 10.45
C SER A 170 7.70 -15.62 10.37
N PRO A 171 7.63 -14.45 9.73
CA PRO A 171 6.37 -13.74 9.57
C PRO A 171 5.38 -14.55 8.72
N ALA A 172 4.08 -14.36 8.98
CA ALA A 172 3.03 -15.05 8.24
C ALA A 172 3.06 -14.66 6.76
N VAL A 173 3.34 -13.40 6.43
CA VAL A 173 3.55 -12.93 5.06
C VAL A 173 5.05 -12.78 4.84
N THR A 174 5.61 -13.45 3.83
CA THR A 174 7.07 -13.43 3.58
C THR A 174 7.37 -12.87 2.20
N HIS A 175 8.37 -12.00 2.14
CA HIS A 175 8.92 -11.41 0.92
C HIS A 175 10.35 -10.93 1.17
N SER A 176 11.05 -10.50 0.12
CA SER A 176 12.34 -9.85 0.25
C SER A 176 12.22 -8.52 1.01
N ALA A 177 13.29 -8.09 1.68
CA ALA A 177 13.30 -6.83 2.43
C ALA A 177 12.96 -5.64 1.51
N SER A 178 11.94 -4.86 1.87
CA SER A 178 11.43 -3.76 1.05
C SER A 178 10.56 -2.80 1.88
N PRO A 179 10.18 -1.63 1.36
CA PRO A 179 9.20 -0.75 2.01
C PRO A 179 7.75 -1.30 2.05
N LEU A 180 7.51 -2.53 1.59
CA LEU A 180 6.18 -3.13 1.58
C LEU A 180 5.71 -3.44 3.01
N ILE A 181 4.61 -2.83 3.42
CA ILE A 181 3.90 -3.16 4.67
C ILE A 181 2.49 -3.65 4.35
N HIS A 182 1.85 -4.30 5.33
CA HIS A 182 0.51 -4.82 5.12
C HIS A 182 -0.35 -4.88 6.39
N ILE A 183 -1.66 -4.88 6.18
CA ILE A 183 -2.66 -5.29 7.16
C ILE A 183 -3.22 -6.64 6.70
N ARG A 184 -3.34 -7.60 7.63
CA ARG A 184 -3.98 -8.90 7.40
C ARG A 184 -5.21 -9.06 8.27
N ARG A 185 -6.32 -9.50 7.68
CA ARG A 185 -7.57 -9.78 8.40
C ARG A 185 -8.19 -11.08 7.89
N GLU A 186 -8.89 -11.78 8.78
CA GLU A 186 -9.70 -12.95 8.44
C GLU A 186 -11.19 -12.59 8.55
N HIS A 187 -11.93 -12.71 7.44
CA HIS A 187 -13.35 -12.45 7.38
C HIS A 187 -14.08 -13.71 6.90
N GLY A 188 -14.62 -14.50 7.84
CA GLY A 188 -15.20 -15.81 7.52
C GLY A 188 -14.17 -16.71 6.83
N GLU A 189 -14.47 -17.16 5.62
CA GLU A 189 -13.56 -17.99 4.81
C GLU A 189 -12.60 -17.19 3.92
N PHE A 190 -12.65 -15.86 3.96
CA PHE A 190 -11.78 -14.98 3.19
C PHE A 190 -10.61 -14.45 4.02
N ASP A 191 -9.42 -14.37 3.42
CA ASP A 191 -8.28 -13.64 3.98
C ASP A 191 -8.09 -12.34 3.20
N LEU A 192 -8.01 -11.22 3.93
CA LEU A 192 -7.96 -9.87 3.39
C LEU A 192 -6.59 -9.29 3.67
N TYR A 193 -5.97 -8.74 2.62
CA TYR A 193 -4.66 -8.09 2.70
C TYR A 193 -4.76 -6.68 2.10
N PHE A 194 -4.28 -5.69 2.85
CA PHE A 194 -4.09 -4.32 2.36
C PHE A 194 -2.61 -4.00 2.37
N PHE A 195 -2.00 -3.91 1.19
CA PHE A 195 -0.57 -3.65 1.00
C PHE A 195 -0.33 -2.17 0.73
N THR A 196 0.80 -1.65 1.22
CA THR A 196 1.26 -0.28 0.90
C THR A 196 2.77 -0.25 0.74
N ALA A 197 3.25 0.45 -0.29
CA ALA A 197 4.66 0.81 -0.41
C ALA A 197 4.95 2.02 0.50
N ASN A 198 5.39 1.77 1.73
CA ASN A 198 5.60 2.78 2.76
C ASN A 198 6.93 3.53 2.59
N SER A 199 7.08 4.19 1.45
CA SER A 199 8.21 5.07 1.11
C SER A 199 7.72 6.20 0.24
N SER A 200 8.31 7.40 0.39
CA SER A 200 8.02 8.56 -0.45
C SER A 200 8.76 8.55 -1.80
N SER A 201 9.70 7.63 -1.99
CA SER A 201 10.57 7.63 -3.19
C SER A 201 10.89 6.24 -3.74
N THR A 202 10.49 5.17 -3.06
CA THR A 202 10.83 3.79 -3.45
C THR A 202 9.57 2.96 -3.61
N GLY A 203 9.30 2.50 -4.82
CA GLY A 203 8.25 1.53 -5.11
C GLY A 203 8.64 0.11 -4.69
N VAL A 204 7.73 -0.84 -4.94
CA VAL A 204 7.91 -2.26 -4.68
C VAL A 204 7.53 -3.01 -5.95
N SER A 205 8.33 -4.01 -6.34
CA SER A 205 7.97 -5.00 -7.37
C SER A 205 8.59 -6.33 -7.01
N GLN A 206 7.81 -7.23 -6.40
CA GLN A 206 8.30 -8.50 -5.88
C GLN A 206 7.19 -9.53 -5.69
N ASP A 207 7.59 -10.79 -5.55
CA ASP A 207 6.70 -11.86 -5.11
C ASP A 207 6.49 -11.84 -3.60
N VAL A 208 5.25 -12.10 -3.18
CA VAL A 208 4.85 -12.25 -1.78
C VAL A 208 4.25 -13.62 -1.56
N LEU A 209 4.64 -14.29 -0.47
CA LEU A 209 4.06 -15.57 -0.06
C LEU A 209 3.07 -15.38 1.09
N LEU A 210 1.82 -15.75 0.85
CA LEU A 210 0.70 -15.61 1.78
C LEU A 210 0.26 -16.99 2.31
N PRO A 211 -0.14 -17.09 3.58
CA PRO A 211 -0.77 -18.30 4.08
C PRO A 211 -2.15 -18.46 3.43
N ILE A 212 -2.52 -19.71 3.15
CA ILE A 212 -3.87 -20.06 2.68
C ILE A 212 -4.50 -21.04 3.66
N ARG A 213 -5.81 -20.92 3.86
CA ARG A 213 -6.57 -21.80 4.77
C ARG A 213 -7.27 -22.96 4.05
N ARG A 214 -7.18 -22.98 2.71
CA ARG A 214 -7.78 -23.99 1.81
C ARG A 214 -6.77 -24.36 0.74
N GLU A 215 -6.87 -25.57 0.21
CA GLU A 215 -6.01 -26.07 -0.86
C GLU A 215 -6.20 -25.28 -2.17
N HIS A 216 -7.46 -24.99 -2.52
CA HIS A 216 -7.81 -24.19 -3.69
C HIS A 216 -8.29 -22.80 -3.27
N VAL A 217 -7.63 -21.79 -3.81
CA VAL A 217 -7.97 -20.38 -3.60
C VAL A 217 -7.96 -19.60 -4.92
N ALA A 218 -8.76 -18.55 -4.96
CA ALA A 218 -8.85 -17.60 -6.06
C ALA A 218 -8.55 -16.19 -5.53
N PRO A 219 -7.34 -15.64 -5.79
CA PRO A 219 -6.99 -14.31 -5.33
C PRO A 219 -7.72 -13.24 -6.16
N LEU A 220 -8.39 -12.31 -5.50
CA LEU A 220 -9.07 -11.17 -6.12
C LEU A 220 -8.29 -9.89 -5.80
N GLU A 221 -7.92 -9.15 -6.83
CA GLU A 221 -7.32 -7.82 -6.70
C GLU A 221 -8.43 -6.76 -6.75
N LEU A 222 -8.41 -5.86 -5.77
CA LEU A 222 -9.35 -4.75 -5.70
C LEU A 222 -8.56 -3.45 -5.81
N ASP A 223 -8.98 -2.61 -6.76
CA ASP A 223 -8.45 -1.26 -6.87
C ASP A 223 -9.20 -0.34 -5.88
N PRO A 224 -8.53 0.23 -4.87
CA PRO A 224 -9.18 1.08 -3.88
C PRO A 224 -9.71 2.41 -4.47
N TRP A 225 -9.16 2.88 -5.60
CA TRP A 225 -9.60 4.11 -6.26
C TRP A 225 -10.89 3.88 -7.05
N SER A 226 -10.83 3.01 -8.05
CA SER A 226 -11.98 2.74 -8.93
C SER A 226 -13.04 1.86 -8.29
N GLY A 227 -12.66 0.98 -7.34
CA GLY A 227 -13.50 -0.09 -6.82
C GLY A 227 -13.65 -1.29 -7.75
N GLU A 228 -12.89 -1.35 -8.85
CA GLU A 228 -12.87 -2.51 -9.74
C GLU A 228 -12.31 -3.73 -9.00
N VAL A 229 -12.96 -4.87 -9.20
CA VAL A 229 -12.54 -6.17 -8.66
C VAL A 229 -12.16 -7.07 -9.83
N THR A 230 -10.95 -7.61 -9.80
CA THR A 230 -10.45 -8.53 -10.82
C THR A 230 -9.95 -9.81 -10.17
N LEU A 231 -10.19 -10.94 -10.81
CA LEU A 231 -9.54 -12.18 -10.43
C LEU A 231 -8.08 -12.14 -10.91
N ALA A 232 -7.14 -12.49 -10.03
CA ALA A 232 -5.72 -12.53 -10.38
C ALA A 232 -5.48 -13.49 -11.54
N GLY A 233 -4.73 -13.01 -12.54
CA GLY A 233 -4.40 -13.80 -13.73
C GLY A 233 -3.19 -14.73 -13.52
N GLN A 234 -2.27 -14.33 -12.64
CA GLN A 234 -1.00 -15.01 -12.42
C GLN A 234 -0.68 -15.14 -10.94
N TYR A 235 -0.44 -16.38 -10.49
CA TYR A 235 -0.01 -16.72 -9.14
C TYR A 235 0.48 -18.17 -9.11
N THR A 236 1.01 -18.63 -7.97
CA THR A 236 1.34 -20.05 -7.79
C THR A 236 0.94 -20.48 -6.39
N ILE A 237 0.44 -21.71 -6.26
CA ILE A 237 0.22 -22.33 -4.94
C ILE A 237 1.31 -23.37 -4.74
N MET A 238 2.13 -23.22 -3.70
CA MET A 238 3.19 -24.17 -3.37
C MET A 238 3.37 -24.29 -1.86
N ASN A 239 3.54 -25.52 -1.37
CA ASN A 239 3.74 -25.81 0.05
C ASN A 239 2.66 -25.19 0.96
N GLY A 240 1.39 -25.20 0.52
CA GLY A 240 0.29 -24.61 1.29
C GLY A 240 0.36 -23.09 1.43
N ARG A 241 1.00 -22.39 0.47
CA ARG A 241 1.10 -20.93 0.43
C ARG A 241 0.79 -20.42 -0.97
N LEU A 242 0.20 -19.23 -1.03
CA LEU A 242 -0.05 -18.49 -2.26
C LEU A 242 1.12 -17.54 -2.53
N LYS A 243 1.78 -17.72 -3.67
CA LYS A 243 2.78 -16.82 -4.22
C LYS A 243 2.13 -15.89 -5.24
N ILE A 244 2.17 -14.58 -5.02
CA ILE A 244 1.58 -13.58 -5.92
C ILE A 244 2.50 -12.35 -6.04
N GLY A 245 2.58 -11.78 -7.24
CA GLY A 245 3.37 -10.59 -7.52
C GLY A 245 2.66 -9.32 -7.04
N ILE A 246 3.37 -8.47 -6.30
CA ILE A 246 2.91 -7.14 -5.88
C ILE A 246 3.82 -6.10 -6.50
N SER A 247 3.23 -5.20 -7.28
CA SER A 247 3.90 -4.03 -7.87
C SER A 247 3.16 -2.77 -7.44
N LEU A 248 3.87 -1.85 -6.79
CA LEU A 248 3.33 -0.61 -6.22
C LEU A 248 4.34 0.52 -6.43
N GLU A 249 3.87 1.67 -6.90
CA GLU A 249 4.63 2.92 -6.87
C GLU A 249 4.82 3.41 -5.42
N PRO A 250 5.76 4.34 -5.14
CA PRO A 250 5.89 4.93 -3.80
C PRO A 250 4.53 5.44 -3.28
N GLN A 251 4.19 5.12 -2.03
CA GLN A 251 2.92 5.48 -1.37
C GLN A 251 1.65 4.85 -1.96
N GLN A 252 1.76 4.02 -3.00
CA GLN A 252 0.62 3.32 -3.58
C GLN A 252 0.15 2.18 -2.67
N SER A 253 -1.13 1.81 -2.77
CA SER A 253 -1.72 0.69 -2.06
C SER A 253 -2.46 -0.28 -2.99
N LYS A 254 -2.58 -1.54 -2.56
CA LYS A 254 -3.36 -2.58 -3.25
C LYS A 254 -4.13 -3.41 -2.23
N MET A 255 -5.37 -3.74 -2.57
CA MET A 255 -6.20 -4.67 -1.81
C MET A 255 -6.20 -6.04 -2.49
N LEU A 256 -6.04 -7.09 -1.69
CA LEU A 256 -6.09 -8.47 -2.14
C LEU A 256 -7.00 -9.28 -1.23
N ILE A 257 -7.93 -10.03 -1.82
CA ILE A 257 -8.75 -11.02 -1.12
C ILE A 257 -8.32 -12.40 -1.58
N VAL A 258 -7.93 -13.27 -0.66
CA VAL A 258 -7.77 -14.69 -0.94
C VAL A 258 -9.10 -15.37 -0.65
N ALA A 259 -9.85 -15.68 -1.70
CA ALA A 259 -11.15 -16.34 -1.60
C ALA A 259 -11.00 -17.86 -1.69
N PRO A 260 -11.77 -18.64 -0.91
CA PRO A 260 -11.84 -20.09 -1.11
C PRO A 260 -12.45 -20.38 -2.48
N SER A 261 -11.96 -21.40 -3.16
CA SER A 261 -12.54 -21.85 -4.42
C SER A 261 -12.92 -23.33 -4.33
N SER A 262 -14.10 -23.68 -4.86
CA SER A 262 -14.53 -25.07 -5.00
C SER A 262 -13.89 -25.79 -6.19
N VAL A 263 -13.27 -25.02 -7.10
CA VAL A 263 -12.58 -25.52 -8.30
C VAL A 263 -11.20 -24.90 -8.41
N ASP A 264 -10.26 -25.62 -9.02
CA ASP A 264 -8.98 -25.03 -9.40
C ASP A 264 -9.20 -24.10 -10.60
N VAL A 265 -9.12 -22.79 -10.36
CA VAL A 265 -9.33 -21.79 -11.40
C VAL A 265 -8.05 -21.69 -12.23
N VAL A 266 -8.11 -22.10 -13.49
CA VAL A 266 -6.94 -22.11 -14.40
C VAL A 266 -6.29 -20.74 -14.46
N HIS A 267 -5.07 -20.60 -13.96
CA HIS A 267 -4.31 -19.35 -13.89
C HIS A 267 -2.91 -19.54 -14.49
N VAL A 268 -2.21 -18.44 -14.76
CA VAL A 268 -0.82 -18.49 -15.21
C VAL A 268 0.09 -18.73 -14.01
N VAL A 269 0.98 -19.73 -14.11
CA VAL A 269 2.00 -20.01 -13.08
C VAL A 269 3.37 -19.49 -13.47
N ASN A 270 3.63 -19.33 -14.76
CA ASN A 270 4.86 -18.74 -15.28
C ASN A 270 4.60 -18.09 -16.65
N SER A 271 5.26 -16.98 -16.93
CA SER A 271 5.12 -16.23 -18.17
C SER A 271 6.44 -15.53 -18.49
N THR A 272 6.78 -15.47 -19.78
CA THR A 272 7.87 -14.60 -20.27
C THR A 272 7.36 -13.25 -20.79
N ALA A 273 6.04 -13.02 -20.82
CA ALA A 273 5.42 -11.78 -21.27
C ALA A 273 5.33 -10.73 -20.14
N ASP A 274 5.20 -9.46 -20.52
CA ASP A 274 5.21 -8.32 -19.59
C ASP A 274 4.12 -8.36 -18.52
N SER A 275 2.89 -8.73 -18.89
CA SER A 275 1.79 -8.80 -17.91
C SER A 275 0.68 -9.76 -18.30
N ILE A 276 0.06 -10.30 -17.25
CA ILE A 276 -1.13 -11.15 -17.33
C ILE A 276 -2.24 -10.46 -16.56
N PHE A 277 -3.43 -10.41 -17.15
CA PHE A 277 -4.61 -9.90 -16.45
C PHE A 277 -5.84 -10.72 -16.82
N ARG A 278 -6.90 -10.56 -16.05
CA ARG A 278 -8.23 -11.04 -16.42
C ARG A 278 -9.16 -9.90 -16.70
N ASN A 279 -9.96 -10.05 -17.74
CA ASN A 279 -11.08 -9.15 -17.96
C ASN A 279 -12.07 -9.26 -16.79
N SER A 280 -12.38 -8.14 -16.13
CA SER A 280 -13.29 -8.09 -14.98
C SER A 280 -14.72 -8.56 -15.28
N THR A 281 -15.16 -8.51 -16.53
CA THR A 281 -16.52 -8.90 -16.94
C THR A 281 -16.59 -10.35 -17.41
N SER A 282 -15.70 -10.76 -18.32
CA SER A 282 -15.74 -12.13 -18.88
C SER A 282 -14.94 -13.15 -18.07
N GLY A 283 -14.03 -12.71 -17.20
CA GLY A 283 -13.09 -13.58 -16.49
C GLY A 283 -11.99 -14.20 -17.37
N GLN A 284 -11.98 -13.88 -18.67
CA GLN A 284 -11.02 -14.42 -19.63
C GLN A 284 -9.61 -13.91 -19.34
N LEU A 285 -8.63 -14.81 -19.45
CA LEU A 285 -7.21 -14.50 -19.30
C LEU A 285 -6.69 -13.82 -20.56
N PHE A 286 -5.87 -12.81 -20.35
CA PHE A 286 -5.17 -12.11 -21.41
C PHE A 286 -3.69 -11.99 -21.08
N VAL A 287 -2.89 -12.09 -22.12
CA VAL A 287 -1.45 -11.84 -22.11
C VAL A 287 -1.22 -10.53 -22.83
N ARG A 288 -0.38 -9.66 -22.27
CA ARG A 288 0.02 -8.40 -22.86
C ARG A 288 1.52 -8.30 -22.98
N ASN A 289 1.98 -7.64 -24.03
CA ASN A 289 3.39 -7.41 -24.26
C ASN A 289 3.67 -6.15 -25.08
N GLY A 290 4.70 -5.39 -24.71
CA GLY A 290 5.15 -4.18 -25.39
C GLY A 290 6.12 -4.42 -26.55
N GLU A 291 6.58 -5.66 -26.73
CA GLU A 291 7.56 -6.03 -27.75
C GLU A 291 7.05 -7.17 -28.66
N ALA A 292 7.61 -7.23 -29.87
CA ALA A 292 7.36 -8.34 -30.79
C ALA A 292 8.16 -9.57 -30.35
N GLY A 293 7.59 -10.76 -30.56
CA GLY A 293 8.30 -12.01 -30.27
C GLY A 293 7.37 -13.14 -29.86
N ASP A 294 7.99 -14.27 -29.56
CA ASP A 294 7.31 -15.46 -29.05
C ASP A 294 7.41 -15.50 -27.52
N TYR A 295 6.26 -15.60 -26.88
CA TYR A 295 6.14 -15.60 -25.42
C TYR A 295 5.54 -16.90 -24.95
N THR A 296 6.17 -17.48 -23.93
CA THR A 296 5.77 -18.77 -23.36
C THR A 296 4.96 -18.53 -22.10
N ILE A 297 3.76 -19.10 -22.07
CA ILE A 297 2.83 -19.04 -20.94
C ILE A 297 2.58 -20.45 -20.44
N VAL A 298 2.78 -20.67 -19.14
CA VAL A 298 2.51 -21.94 -18.47
C VAL A 298 1.30 -21.76 -17.57
N LEU A 299 0.28 -22.58 -17.79
CA LEU A 299 -0.97 -22.58 -17.02
C LEU A 299 -0.90 -23.59 -15.87
N SER A 300 -1.72 -23.37 -14.84
CA SER A 300 -1.81 -24.23 -13.66
C SER A 300 -2.25 -25.67 -13.97
N ASN A 301 -2.95 -25.88 -15.09
CA ASN A 301 -3.34 -27.20 -15.57
C ASN A 301 -2.21 -27.95 -16.31
N GLY A 302 -0.99 -27.42 -16.34
CA GLY A 302 0.17 -27.99 -17.02
C GLY A 302 0.26 -27.70 -18.51
N SER A 303 -0.73 -27.00 -19.09
CA SER A 303 -0.68 -26.58 -20.50
C SER A 303 0.35 -25.48 -20.70
N GLN A 304 1.08 -25.56 -21.81
CA GLN A 304 1.98 -24.51 -22.27
C GLN A 304 1.43 -23.91 -23.56
N VAL A 305 1.29 -22.59 -23.59
CA VAL A 305 0.85 -21.82 -24.75
C VAL A 305 1.99 -20.94 -25.21
N ILE A 306 2.27 -20.95 -26.52
CA ILE A 306 3.19 -19.98 -27.14
C ILE A 306 2.33 -18.97 -27.89
N THR A 307 2.50 -17.70 -27.53
CA THR A 307 1.84 -16.58 -28.21
C THR A 307 2.89 -15.77 -28.96
N THR A 308 2.64 -15.53 -30.25
CA THR A 308 3.47 -14.65 -31.07
C THR A 308 2.83 -13.26 -31.15
N PHE A 309 3.55 -12.23 -30.69
CA PHE A 309 3.14 -10.84 -30.83
C PHE A 309 3.87 -10.16 -31.99
N LYS A 310 3.13 -9.34 -32.73
CA LYS A 310 3.72 -8.33 -33.62
C LYS A 310 4.16 -7.13 -32.80
N ALA A 311 5.07 -6.34 -33.37
CA ALA A 311 5.48 -5.07 -32.78
C ALA A 311 4.23 -4.18 -32.63
N PRO A 312 3.96 -3.65 -31.43
CA PRO A 312 2.87 -2.71 -31.25
C PRO A 312 3.15 -1.40 -31.96
N LEU A 313 2.13 -0.56 -32.05
CA LEU A 313 2.29 0.82 -32.52
C LEU A 313 3.30 1.57 -31.63
N SER A 314 4.06 2.48 -32.23
CA SER A 314 5.04 3.29 -31.51
C SER A 314 4.37 4.12 -30.41
N ALA A 315 5.09 4.31 -29.30
CA ALA A 315 4.67 5.24 -28.26
C ALA A 315 4.59 6.68 -28.82
N LEU A 316 3.60 7.42 -28.37
CA LEU A 316 3.31 8.78 -28.79
C LEU A 316 3.32 9.70 -27.57
N GLU A 317 4.34 10.55 -27.47
CA GLU A 317 4.33 11.68 -26.56
C GLU A 317 3.37 12.74 -27.10
N LEU A 318 2.39 13.14 -26.28
CA LEU A 318 1.33 14.04 -26.70
C LEU A 318 1.78 15.50 -26.61
N THR A 319 1.58 16.24 -27.70
CA THR A 319 1.94 17.66 -27.85
C THR A 319 0.70 18.52 -28.12
N ASP A 320 0.92 19.81 -28.40
CA ASP A 320 -0.11 20.74 -28.88
C ASP A 320 -1.32 20.84 -27.94
N TRP A 321 -1.04 21.18 -26.69
CA TRP A 321 -2.02 21.26 -25.63
C TRP A 321 -2.67 22.64 -25.59
N ALA A 322 -4.01 22.67 -25.60
CA ALA A 322 -4.76 23.82 -25.12
C ALA A 322 -4.87 23.73 -23.59
N LEU A 323 -4.45 24.78 -22.89
CA LEU A 323 -4.51 24.89 -21.44
C LEU A 323 -5.43 26.06 -21.05
N GLU A 324 -6.53 25.73 -20.39
CA GLU A 324 -7.43 26.70 -19.75
C GLU A 324 -7.26 26.63 -18.24
N VAL A 325 -7.01 27.76 -17.57
CA VAL A 325 -6.76 27.84 -16.12
C VAL A 325 -7.74 28.80 -15.46
N ASP A 326 -8.40 28.29 -14.42
CA ASP A 326 -9.26 29.03 -13.50
C ASP A 326 -8.47 29.39 -12.24
N ASP A 327 -8.05 30.66 -12.17
CA ASP A 327 -7.23 31.21 -11.10
C ASP A 327 -8.09 31.98 -10.10
N TRP A 328 -8.30 31.37 -8.93
CA TRP A 328 -9.08 31.96 -7.86
C TRP A 328 -8.19 32.85 -6.99
N GLN A 329 -8.46 34.14 -7.01
CA GLN A 329 -7.68 35.16 -6.32
C GLN A 329 -8.50 35.82 -5.20
N PRO A 330 -7.87 36.32 -4.13
CA PRO A 330 -8.49 37.30 -3.26
C PRO A 330 -8.94 38.51 -4.09
N ALA A 331 -10.17 38.97 -3.89
CA ALA A 331 -10.66 40.16 -4.59
C ALA A 331 -9.94 41.45 -4.13
N ASN A 332 -9.45 41.46 -2.89
CA ASN A 332 -8.72 42.56 -2.29
C ASN A 332 -7.21 42.35 -2.44
N GLU A 333 -6.56 43.20 -3.24
CA GLU A 333 -5.13 43.07 -3.57
C GLU A 333 -4.19 43.62 -2.46
N ASN A 334 -4.74 44.34 -1.46
CA ASN A 334 -3.98 44.91 -0.34
C ASN A 334 -4.44 44.30 1.00
N PRO A 335 -3.63 43.41 1.61
CA PRO A 335 -3.89 42.91 2.95
C PRO A 335 -3.29 43.88 3.99
N SER A 336 -3.90 45.05 4.17
CA SER A 336 -3.75 45.74 5.45
C SER A 336 -4.65 45.04 6.48
N ASP A 337 -4.25 45.00 7.75
CA ASP A 337 -4.97 44.32 8.84
C ASP A 337 -6.42 44.81 9.08
N ASP A 338 -6.88 45.87 8.38
CA ASP A 338 -8.20 46.52 8.54
C ASP A 338 -9.23 46.20 7.43
N VAL A 339 -9.13 45.07 6.71
CA VAL A 339 -10.08 44.75 5.63
C VAL A 339 -11.34 44.04 6.16
N GLU A 340 -12.51 44.68 6.01
CA GLU A 340 -13.82 44.19 6.44
C GLU A 340 -14.33 42.95 5.68
N ASP A 341 -13.78 42.64 4.49
CA ASP A 341 -14.22 41.50 3.67
C ASP A 341 -13.04 40.64 3.22
N ILE A 342 -12.69 39.67 4.07
CA ILE A 342 -11.65 38.66 3.82
C ILE A 342 -12.16 37.46 3.01
N VAL A 343 -13.42 37.44 2.57
CA VAL A 343 -14.05 36.29 1.87
C VAL A 343 -14.33 36.54 0.40
N ALA A 344 -14.24 37.80 -0.07
CA ALA A 344 -14.42 38.12 -1.47
C ALA A 344 -13.34 37.49 -2.38
N THR A 345 -13.77 36.75 -3.41
CA THR A 345 -12.90 36.11 -4.40
C THR A 345 -13.17 36.62 -5.81
N LYS A 346 -12.12 36.68 -6.61
CA LYS A 346 -12.12 37.05 -8.03
C LYS A 346 -11.61 35.85 -8.82
N LEU A 347 -12.31 35.49 -9.89
CA LEU A 347 -11.87 34.46 -10.83
C LEU A 347 -11.19 35.13 -12.04
N VAL A 348 -9.98 34.70 -12.34
CA VAL A 348 -9.25 35.10 -13.55
C VAL A 348 -9.07 33.86 -14.43
N HIS A 349 -9.37 34.01 -15.72
CA HIS A 349 -9.18 32.95 -16.70
C HIS A 349 -7.90 33.19 -17.48
N HIS A 350 -7.11 32.14 -17.66
CA HIS A 350 -5.93 32.15 -18.51
C HIS A 350 -6.05 31.06 -19.58
N SER A 351 -5.69 31.38 -20.82
CA SER A 351 -5.72 30.46 -21.95
C SER A 351 -4.36 30.44 -22.62
N PHE A 352 -3.82 29.25 -22.86
CA PHE A 352 -2.52 29.04 -23.48
C PHE A 352 -2.59 27.92 -24.51
N ASN A 353 -1.74 28.03 -25.53
CA ASN A 353 -1.38 26.92 -26.40
C ASN A 353 0.06 26.53 -26.09
N LEU A 354 0.25 25.29 -25.67
CA LEU A 354 1.52 24.76 -25.20
C LEU A 354 2.02 23.70 -26.17
N THR A 355 3.23 23.90 -26.70
CA THR A 355 3.92 22.87 -27.48
C THR A 355 4.60 21.83 -26.59
N THR A 356 4.99 22.24 -25.38
CA THR A 356 5.61 21.40 -24.34
C THR A 356 4.84 21.54 -23.04
N LEU A 357 4.86 20.48 -22.22
CA LEU A 357 4.26 20.49 -20.90
C LEU A 357 5.33 20.83 -19.85
N ASP A 358 5.24 22.03 -19.30
CA ASP A 358 6.16 22.51 -18.27
C ASP A 358 5.42 22.75 -16.94
N PRO A 359 6.11 22.67 -15.78
CA PRO A 359 5.52 23.10 -14.52
C PRO A 359 5.00 24.53 -14.64
N TRP A 360 3.84 24.84 -14.03
CA TRP A 360 3.25 26.19 -14.13
C TRP A 360 4.15 27.31 -13.62
N SER A 361 5.05 26.99 -12.67
CA SER A 361 6.07 27.91 -12.18
C SER A 361 7.01 28.42 -13.27
N ASP A 362 7.10 27.68 -14.37
CA ASP A 362 8.04 27.87 -15.47
C ASP A 362 7.28 28.34 -16.75
N ILE A 363 5.96 28.49 -16.68
CA ILE A 363 5.11 29.07 -17.75
C ILE A 363 4.84 30.54 -17.46
N ASP A 364 5.14 31.40 -18.43
CA ASP A 364 4.92 32.84 -18.31
C ASP A 364 3.43 33.17 -18.11
N GLY A 365 3.14 33.87 -17.01
CA GLY A 365 1.78 34.24 -16.62
C GLY A 365 1.13 33.28 -15.62
N LEU A 366 1.73 32.12 -15.34
CA LEU A 366 1.20 31.12 -14.40
C LEU A 366 2.05 30.94 -13.13
N GLN A 367 3.16 31.68 -12.99
CA GLN A 367 4.15 31.40 -11.95
C GLN A 367 3.61 31.49 -10.52
N ASN A 368 2.56 32.29 -10.30
CA ASN A 368 1.91 32.51 -9.01
C ASN A 368 0.42 32.07 -9.01
N VAL A 369 -0.02 31.38 -10.06
CA VAL A 369 -1.43 31.00 -10.26
C VAL A 369 -1.71 29.67 -9.61
N SER A 370 -2.75 29.56 -8.79
CA SER A 370 -3.20 28.30 -8.20
C SER A 370 -4.70 28.14 -8.44
N GLY A 371 -5.13 26.92 -8.77
CA GLY A 371 -6.54 26.67 -9.07
C GLY A 371 -6.77 25.38 -9.82
N ASN A 372 -7.73 25.43 -10.73
CA ASN A 372 -8.13 24.31 -11.57
C ASN A 372 -7.73 24.61 -13.01
N ALA A 373 -7.38 23.57 -13.76
CA ALA A 373 -7.08 23.71 -15.18
C ALA A 373 -7.61 22.53 -15.97
N THR A 374 -7.87 22.80 -17.24
CA THR A 374 -8.21 21.78 -18.24
C THR A 374 -7.16 21.82 -19.33
N TYR A 375 -6.46 20.71 -19.48
CA TYR A 375 -5.56 20.44 -20.60
C TYR A 375 -6.31 19.62 -21.65
N SER A 376 -6.28 20.04 -22.91
CA SER A 376 -6.90 19.30 -24.02
C SER A 376 -5.92 19.12 -25.18
N THR A 377 -5.92 17.93 -25.77
CA THR A 377 -5.15 17.65 -27.00
C THR A 377 -5.88 16.62 -27.86
N GLU A 378 -5.50 16.55 -29.13
CA GLU A 378 -5.93 15.53 -30.08
C GLU A 378 -4.72 14.75 -30.58
N PHE A 379 -4.91 13.45 -30.83
CA PHE A 379 -3.86 12.61 -31.35
C PHE A 379 -4.41 11.50 -32.24
N VAL A 380 -3.55 10.97 -33.11
CA VAL A 380 -3.92 9.89 -34.03
C VAL A 380 -3.26 8.60 -33.56
N LEU A 381 -4.07 7.55 -33.36
CA LEU A 381 -3.59 6.23 -32.98
C LEU A 381 -3.99 5.19 -34.03
N GLY A 382 -2.98 4.57 -34.64
CA GLY A 382 -3.17 3.60 -35.72
C GLY A 382 -3.49 4.24 -37.08
N THR A 383 -3.33 3.45 -38.13
CA THR A 383 -3.58 3.83 -39.53
C THR A 383 -4.37 2.73 -40.25
N ALA A 384 -4.67 2.91 -41.53
CA ALA A 384 -5.26 1.83 -42.33
C ALA A 384 -4.33 0.61 -42.46
N ASP A 385 -3.01 0.84 -42.52
CA ASP A 385 -2.00 -0.21 -42.68
C ASP A 385 -1.58 -0.85 -41.34
N ALA A 386 -1.74 -0.11 -40.24
CA ALA A 386 -1.46 -0.57 -38.88
C ALA A 386 -2.57 -0.13 -37.93
N PRO A 387 -3.74 -0.80 -37.95
CA PRO A 387 -4.90 -0.37 -37.18
C PRO A 387 -4.73 -0.64 -35.69
N TYR A 388 -5.24 0.27 -34.86
CA TYR A 388 -5.53 -0.03 -33.45
C TYR A 388 -6.80 -0.89 -33.37
N GLY A 389 -6.65 -2.12 -32.89
CA GLY A 389 -7.68 -3.17 -32.94
C GLY A 389 -7.84 -3.95 -31.64
N SER A 390 -8.55 -5.08 -31.71
CA SER A 390 -8.86 -5.94 -30.57
C SER A 390 -7.64 -6.64 -29.96
N ASP A 391 -6.61 -6.85 -30.77
CA ASP A 391 -5.31 -7.45 -30.42
C ASP A 391 -4.29 -6.41 -29.91
N THR A 392 -4.72 -5.16 -29.73
CA THR A 392 -3.89 -4.09 -29.20
C THR A 392 -4.58 -3.39 -28.03
N GLY A 393 -3.79 -2.79 -27.16
CA GLY A 393 -4.23 -1.85 -26.15
C GLY A 393 -3.22 -0.71 -26.02
N ALA A 394 -3.47 0.23 -25.12
CA ALA A 394 -2.49 1.24 -24.80
C ALA A 394 -2.59 1.69 -23.34
N TYR A 395 -1.43 2.00 -22.78
CA TYR A 395 -1.31 2.69 -21.52
C TYR A 395 -1.17 4.20 -21.76
N MET A 396 -1.80 5.00 -20.93
CA MET A 396 -1.46 6.41 -20.74
C MET A 396 -0.43 6.49 -19.62
N GLU A 397 0.74 7.03 -19.92
CA GLU A 397 1.84 7.25 -18.99
C GLU A 397 1.97 8.74 -18.68
N LEU A 398 2.10 9.07 -17.39
CA LEU A 398 2.15 10.43 -16.87
C LEU A 398 3.38 10.60 -15.96
N ASP A 399 4.08 11.72 -16.11
CA ASP A 399 4.99 12.17 -15.07
C ASP A 399 4.22 12.73 -13.88
N MET A 400 4.53 12.24 -12.68
CA MET A 400 3.88 12.68 -11.46
C MET A 400 4.22 14.12 -11.11
N PHE A 401 3.20 14.83 -10.65
CA PHE A 401 3.27 16.22 -10.25
C PHE A 401 2.47 16.44 -8.96
N GLN A 402 2.72 17.55 -8.29
CA GLN A 402 1.96 17.89 -7.08
C GLN A 402 0.56 18.38 -7.44
N GLY A 403 -0.46 17.67 -6.99
CA GLY A 403 -1.84 18.05 -7.27
C GLY A 403 -2.72 16.81 -7.37
N SER A 404 -3.79 16.95 -8.12
CA SER A 404 -4.68 15.83 -8.44
C SER A 404 -5.21 15.97 -9.85
N PHE A 405 -5.61 14.87 -10.47
CA PHE A 405 -6.10 14.86 -11.84
C PHE A 405 -7.27 13.90 -12.07
N ARG A 406 -8.05 14.23 -13.10
CA ARG A 406 -9.01 13.35 -13.77
C ARG A 406 -8.77 13.40 -15.27
N ALA A 407 -9.22 12.36 -15.96
CA ALA A 407 -9.05 12.26 -17.40
C ALA A 407 -10.38 11.96 -18.10
N LYS A 408 -10.52 12.43 -19.34
CA LYS A 408 -11.53 11.99 -20.29
C LYS A 408 -10.85 11.62 -21.60
N VAL A 409 -11.22 10.48 -22.17
CA VAL A 409 -10.76 10.07 -23.50
C VAL A 409 -11.98 9.97 -24.41
N ASN A 410 -11.94 10.63 -25.57
CA ASN A 410 -13.05 10.66 -26.53
C ASN A 410 -14.39 11.08 -25.88
N GLY A 411 -14.34 12.08 -25.00
CA GLY A 411 -15.50 12.61 -24.28
C GLY A 411 -16.04 11.72 -23.15
N LYS A 412 -15.42 10.56 -22.89
CA LYS A 412 -15.80 9.65 -21.80
C LYS A 412 -14.88 9.84 -20.61
N THR A 413 -15.46 10.21 -19.47
CA THR A 413 -14.73 10.32 -18.20
C THR A 413 -14.22 8.96 -17.74
N LEU A 414 -12.93 8.90 -17.40
CA LEU A 414 -12.34 7.75 -16.74
C LEU A 414 -12.82 7.70 -15.30
N GLY A 415 -12.88 6.49 -14.71
CA GLY A 415 -13.14 6.36 -13.27
C GLY A 415 -12.07 7.05 -12.43
N SER A 416 -12.24 7.06 -11.11
CA SER A 416 -11.23 7.61 -10.19
C SER A 416 -9.89 6.92 -10.44
N LEU A 417 -8.91 7.72 -10.87
CA LEU A 417 -7.57 7.26 -11.20
C LEU A 417 -6.69 7.27 -9.94
N ASP A 418 -5.81 6.28 -9.82
CA ASP A 418 -4.81 6.27 -8.76
C ASP A 418 -3.84 7.44 -8.93
N GLN A 419 -3.88 8.36 -7.97
CA GLN A 419 -3.08 9.59 -8.02
C GLN A 419 -1.59 9.34 -7.80
N MET A 420 -1.21 8.14 -7.33
CA MET A 420 0.19 7.71 -7.16
C MET A 420 0.70 6.88 -8.34
N ALA A 421 -0.17 6.46 -9.26
CA ALA A 421 0.21 5.65 -10.40
C ALA A 421 0.72 6.51 -11.56
N HIS A 422 1.72 5.99 -12.27
CA HIS A 422 2.29 6.65 -13.44
C HIS A 422 1.71 6.11 -14.75
N ARG A 423 0.96 5.00 -14.70
CA ARG A 423 0.52 4.25 -15.88
C ARG A 423 -0.92 3.77 -15.73
N PHE A 424 -1.76 4.09 -16.72
CA PHE A 424 -3.19 3.81 -16.71
C PHE A 424 -3.59 3.06 -17.97
N ASP A 425 -4.27 1.92 -17.84
CA ASP A 425 -4.83 1.23 -19.01
C ASP A 425 -6.01 2.04 -19.56
N VAL A 426 -5.83 2.63 -20.74
CA VAL A 426 -6.86 3.45 -21.41
C VAL A 426 -7.47 2.75 -22.61
N SER A 427 -7.17 1.45 -22.79
CA SER A 427 -7.49 0.70 -24.01
C SER A 427 -8.98 0.72 -24.35
N LYS A 428 -9.84 0.68 -23.31
CA LYS A 428 -11.32 0.64 -23.44
C LYS A 428 -11.91 1.93 -24.02
N TRP A 429 -11.18 3.05 -23.98
CA TRP A 429 -11.68 4.36 -24.40
C TRP A 429 -11.10 4.84 -25.72
N LEU A 430 -10.02 4.22 -26.19
CA LEU A 430 -9.36 4.56 -27.44
C LEU A 430 -10.05 3.94 -28.67
N ARG A 431 -9.79 4.53 -29.83
CA ARG A 431 -10.24 4.05 -31.14
C ARG A 431 -9.14 4.23 -32.19
N ASN A 432 -9.23 3.50 -33.29
CA ASN A 432 -8.37 3.73 -34.45
C ASN A 432 -8.61 5.13 -35.05
N GLY A 433 -7.54 5.81 -35.44
CA GLY A 433 -7.56 7.17 -35.96
C GLY A 433 -7.57 8.24 -34.87
N ASN A 434 -8.36 9.31 -35.05
CA ASN A 434 -8.36 10.46 -34.15
C ASN A 434 -8.97 10.15 -32.78
N ASN A 435 -8.25 10.53 -31.74
CA ASN A 435 -8.66 10.48 -30.35
C ASN A 435 -8.51 11.87 -29.71
N THR A 436 -9.33 12.15 -28.71
CA THR A 436 -9.18 13.34 -27.86
C THR A 436 -8.83 12.92 -26.44
N LEU A 437 -7.99 13.71 -25.78
CA LEU A 437 -7.67 13.58 -24.36
C LEU A 437 -7.90 14.93 -23.68
N GLU A 438 -8.66 14.89 -22.59
CA GLU A 438 -8.87 16.01 -21.68
C GLU A 438 -8.38 15.60 -20.28
N MET A 439 -7.57 16.44 -19.64
CA MET A 439 -7.07 16.23 -18.29
C MET A 439 -7.47 17.43 -17.42
N GLU A 440 -8.31 17.19 -16.42
CA GLU A 440 -8.61 18.16 -15.37
C GLU A 440 -7.52 18.06 -14.31
N VAL A 441 -6.89 19.18 -13.96
CA VAL A 441 -5.84 19.28 -12.95
C VAL A 441 -6.27 20.26 -11.88
N ALA A 442 -6.03 19.93 -10.62
CA ALA A 442 -6.22 20.86 -9.50
C ALA A 442 -4.96 20.93 -8.63
N THR A 443 -4.50 22.15 -8.37
CA THR A 443 -3.27 22.44 -7.62
C THR A 443 -3.53 22.59 -6.13
N SER A 444 -2.46 22.70 -5.33
CA SER A 444 -2.54 23.32 -4.01
C SER A 444 -2.63 24.85 -4.15
N LEU A 445 -2.90 25.55 -3.04
CA LEU A 445 -2.92 27.02 -2.99
C LEU A 445 -1.55 27.66 -2.74
N ILE A 446 -0.47 26.86 -2.57
CA ILE A 446 0.80 27.36 -2.04
C ILE A 446 1.41 28.47 -2.89
N ASN A 447 1.43 28.39 -4.23
CA ASN A 447 2.06 29.45 -5.03
C ASN A 447 1.25 30.77 -4.98
N ARG A 448 -0.09 30.70 -5.01
CA ARG A 448 -0.96 31.87 -4.86
C ARG A 448 -0.78 32.52 -3.49
N MET A 449 -0.77 31.71 -2.44
CA MET A 449 -0.60 32.22 -1.08
C MET A 449 0.81 32.76 -0.83
N SER A 450 1.84 32.17 -1.44
CA SER A 450 3.22 32.68 -1.37
C SER A 450 3.36 34.05 -2.03
N ALA A 451 2.60 34.32 -3.10
CA ALA A 451 2.57 35.63 -3.74
C ALA A 451 1.71 36.66 -2.99
N PHE A 452 0.60 36.22 -2.39
CA PHE A 452 -0.35 37.12 -1.71
C PHE A 452 0.06 37.46 -0.27
N GLN A 453 0.66 36.51 0.46
CA GLN A 453 1.02 36.61 1.88
C GLN A 453 2.43 36.07 2.14
N PRO A 454 3.48 36.64 1.53
CA PRO A 454 4.83 36.09 1.59
C PRO A 454 5.32 35.86 3.03
N GLN A 455 4.94 36.71 3.99
CA GLN A 455 5.35 36.62 5.39
C GLN A 455 4.89 35.34 6.11
N TYR A 456 3.87 34.65 5.62
CA TYR A 456 3.39 33.38 6.20
C TYR A 456 3.86 32.14 5.42
N TYR A 457 4.38 32.34 4.20
CA TYR A 457 4.68 31.26 3.26
C TYR A 457 6.14 31.26 2.78
N GLU A 458 7.00 32.14 3.30
CA GLU A 458 8.42 32.26 2.91
C GLU A 458 9.23 30.97 3.09
N GLN A 459 8.83 30.08 4.00
CA GLN A 459 9.48 28.78 4.18
C GLN A 459 9.18 27.76 3.07
N TYR A 460 8.16 27.99 2.25
CA TYR A 460 7.75 27.07 1.19
C TYR A 460 8.38 27.46 -0.14
N ALA A 461 9.13 26.52 -0.73
CA ALA A 461 9.57 26.67 -2.12
C ALA A 461 8.34 26.67 -3.05
N ARG A 462 8.43 27.45 -4.15
CA ARG A 462 7.41 27.44 -5.20
C ARG A 462 7.21 26.02 -5.71
N GLN A 463 5.96 25.57 -5.70
CA GLN A 463 5.58 24.22 -6.09
C GLN A 463 5.56 24.07 -7.61
N LYS A 464 6.13 22.97 -8.08
CA LYS A 464 6.18 22.58 -9.50
C LYS A 464 5.03 21.62 -9.83
N TYR A 465 3.83 22.18 -9.93
CA TYR A 465 2.63 21.46 -10.37
C TYR A 465 2.28 21.70 -11.84
N GLY A 466 1.25 21.02 -12.33
CA GLY A 466 0.89 20.95 -13.75
C GLY A 466 1.40 19.67 -14.40
N LEU A 467 0.79 19.29 -15.53
CA LEU A 467 1.26 18.16 -16.33
C LEU A 467 2.67 18.45 -16.86
N ARG A 468 3.51 17.41 -16.93
CA ARG A 468 4.90 17.51 -17.42
C ARG A 468 5.18 16.65 -18.64
N SER A 469 4.54 15.48 -18.71
CA SER A 469 4.54 14.67 -19.91
C SER A 469 3.32 13.77 -19.89
N VAL A 470 2.83 13.44 -21.09
CA VAL A 470 1.77 12.44 -21.28
C VAL A 470 2.15 11.62 -22.51
N THR A 471 2.31 10.32 -22.33
CA THR A 471 2.65 9.40 -23.42
C THR A 471 1.57 8.34 -23.56
N ILE A 472 1.09 8.12 -24.77
CA ILE A 472 0.30 6.94 -25.12
C ILE A 472 1.27 5.85 -25.55
N ARG A 473 1.36 4.77 -24.77
CA ARG A 473 2.23 3.61 -25.05
C ARG A 473 1.38 2.39 -25.44
N PRO A 474 1.30 2.06 -26.74
CA PRO A 474 0.59 0.88 -27.20
C PRO A 474 1.29 -0.42 -26.78
N PHE A 475 0.51 -1.48 -26.62
CA PHE A 475 0.96 -2.84 -26.39
C PHE A 475 0.10 -3.82 -27.21
N SER A 476 0.64 -5.01 -27.46
CA SER A 476 -0.10 -6.11 -28.08
C SER A 476 -0.75 -6.98 -26.99
N GLN A 477 -1.91 -7.55 -27.28
CA GLN A 477 -2.61 -8.44 -26.35
C GLN A 477 -3.32 -9.59 -27.05
N VAL A 478 -3.42 -10.73 -26.37
CA VAL A 478 -4.18 -11.89 -26.84
C VAL A 478 -4.96 -12.50 -25.68
N ALA A 479 -6.12 -13.07 -25.97
CA ALA A 479 -6.83 -13.91 -25.02
C ALA A 479 -6.26 -15.34 -25.04
N LEU A 480 -6.22 -15.99 -23.86
CA LEU A 480 -5.87 -17.40 -23.71
C LEU A 480 -7.08 -18.32 -23.72
#